data_AF-A0A4Q2UMT5-F1
#
_entry.id   AF-A0A4Q2UMT5-F1
#
_cell.length_a   1.000
_cell.length_b   1.000
_cell.length_c   1.000
_cell.angle_alpha   90.00
_cell.angle_beta   90.00
_cell.angle_gamma   90.00
#
_symmetry.space_group_name_H-M   'P 1'
#
loop_
_entity.id
_entity.type
_entity.pdbx_description
1 polymer ?
#
loop_
_entity_poly.entity_id
_entity_poly.type
_entity_poly.pdbx_seq_one_letter_code
_entity_poly.pdbx_strand_id
1 'polypeptide(L)'
;MENTYYSPAEKTLFWVAGYTGDLNTIQVSEQVKYLVTHGTTFAEYANVDMGEVRTDVVRVSRRYKNMRVFWTVTETPPADAFEITNNWTMWNWLTD
;
A
#
# COMPACT_ATOMS: atom_id res chain seq x y z
N MET A 1 -0.41 -9.66 7.02
CA MET A 1 -1.24 -8.43 6.99
C MET A 1 -2.32 -8.63 5.92
N GLU A 2 -3.60 -8.41 6.22
CA GLU A 2 -4.67 -8.66 5.21
C GLU A 2 -4.60 -7.63 4.06
N ASN A 3 -4.96 -8.06 2.85
CA ASN A 3 -4.91 -7.26 1.62
C ASN A 3 -3.51 -6.73 1.27
N THR A 4 -2.48 -7.53 1.57
CA THR A 4 -1.12 -7.29 1.09
C THR A 4 -0.81 -8.17 -0.10
N TYR A 5 -0.21 -7.55 -1.10
CA TYR A 5 0.01 -8.13 -2.41
C TYR A 5 1.44 -7.86 -2.86
N TYR A 6 1.98 -8.74 -3.70
CA TYR A 6 3.29 -8.57 -4.31
C TYR A 6 3.19 -8.68 -5.82
N SER A 7 3.72 -7.70 -6.54
CA SER A 7 3.87 -7.71 -8.00
C SER A 7 5.29 -8.14 -8.38
N PRO A 8 5.50 -9.36 -8.92
CA PRO A 8 6.81 -9.80 -9.38
C PRO A 8 7.35 -8.98 -10.56
N ALA A 9 6.45 -8.44 -11.41
CA ALA A 9 6.81 -7.70 -12.62
C ALA A 9 7.67 -6.45 -12.33
N GLU A 10 7.36 -5.77 -11.22
CA GLU A 10 8.01 -4.52 -10.79
C GLU A 10 8.56 -4.61 -9.37
N LYS A 11 8.62 -5.83 -8.80
CA LYS A 11 9.14 -6.13 -7.47
C LYS A 11 8.55 -5.23 -6.38
N THR A 12 7.25 -5.00 -6.47
CA THR A 12 6.54 -4.05 -5.62
C THR A 12 5.64 -4.79 -4.65
N LEU A 13 5.89 -4.62 -3.37
CA LEU A 13 5.00 -5.03 -2.30
C LEU A 13 4.04 -3.87 -2.00
N PHE A 14 2.76 -4.16 -1.88
CA PHE A 14 1.76 -3.14 -1.62
C PHE A 14 0.62 -3.64 -0.74
N TRP A 15 0.13 -2.77 0.12
CA TRP A 15 -0.95 -3.03 1.06
C TRP A 15 -2.08 -2.03 0.89
N VAL A 16 -3.30 -2.54 0.68
CA VAL A 16 -4.50 -1.72 0.62
C VAL A 16 -5.05 -1.52 2.03
N ALA A 17 -4.72 -0.39 2.65
CA ALA A 17 -5.11 -0.03 4.01
C ALA A 17 -6.60 0.34 4.16
N GLY A 18 -7.35 0.38 3.06
CA GLY A 18 -8.76 0.73 3.07
C GLY A 18 -9.00 2.24 3.14
N TYR A 19 -10.15 2.63 3.69
CA TYR A 19 -10.48 4.04 3.92
C TYR A 19 -9.73 4.54 5.16
N THR A 20 -8.71 5.36 4.93
CA THR A 20 -7.93 5.95 6.01
C THR A 20 -8.51 7.31 6.42
N GLY A 21 -8.39 7.64 7.72
CA GLY A 21 -8.96 8.87 8.29
C GLY A 21 -8.40 10.15 7.68
N ASP A 22 -7.18 10.10 7.14
CA ASP A 22 -6.51 11.25 6.52
C ASP A 22 -7.25 11.82 5.30
N LEU A 23 -8.13 11.05 4.64
CA LEU A 23 -8.95 11.54 3.53
C LEU A 23 -10.16 12.37 3.98
N ASN A 24 -10.65 12.17 5.20
CA ASN A 24 -11.88 12.79 5.72
C ASN A 24 -11.63 13.74 6.90
N THR A 25 -10.38 13.92 7.30
CA THR A 25 -9.98 14.79 8.41
C THR A 25 -9.49 16.13 7.88
N ILE A 26 -9.98 17.24 8.45
CA ILE A 26 -9.55 18.60 8.06
C ILE A 26 -8.20 18.98 8.70
N GLN A 27 -7.90 18.42 9.88
CA GLN A 27 -6.68 18.72 10.62
C GLN A 27 -5.47 18.00 10.03
N VAL A 28 -4.54 18.76 9.45
CA VAL A 28 -3.32 18.24 8.83
C VAL A 28 -2.48 17.39 9.80
N SER A 29 -2.41 17.77 11.08
CA SER A 29 -1.68 17.01 12.11
C SER A 29 -2.22 15.60 12.28
N GLU A 30 -3.54 15.43 12.26
CA GLU A 30 -4.19 14.13 12.36
C GLU A 30 -4.02 13.31 11.07
N GLN A 31 -4.10 13.95 9.89
CA GLN A 31 -3.78 13.29 8.62
C GLN A 31 -2.36 12.71 8.62
N VAL A 32 -1.37 13.53 9.02
CA VAL A 32 0.03 13.10 9.12
C VAL A 32 0.17 11.95 10.11
N LYS A 33 -0.52 12.01 11.25
CA LYS A 33 -0.50 10.92 12.24
C LYS A 33 -0.99 9.60 11.63
N TYR A 34 -2.11 9.61 10.91
CA TYR A 34 -2.62 8.39 10.25
C TYR A 34 -1.65 7.84 9.22
N LEU A 35 -1.09 8.70 8.37
CA LEU A 35 -0.11 8.32 7.34
C LEU A 35 1.15 7.71 7.96
N VAL A 36 1.69 8.34 9.01
CA VAL A 36 2.88 7.85 9.72
C VAL A 36 2.58 6.50 10.39
N THR A 37 1.47 6.37 11.12
CA THR A 37 1.11 5.11 11.78
C THR A 37 1.02 3.96 10.79
N HIS A 38 0.27 4.12 9.70
CA HIS A 38 0.08 3.05 8.71
C HIS A 38 1.37 2.76 7.93
N GLY A 39 2.12 3.82 7.56
CA GLY A 39 3.39 3.64 6.86
C GLY A 39 4.43 2.94 7.73
N THR A 40 4.53 3.25 9.03
CA THR A 40 5.42 2.54 9.96
C THR A 40 5.04 1.08 10.08
N THR A 41 3.74 0.78 10.25
CA THR A 41 3.27 -0.62 10.31
C THR A 41 3.58 -1.38 9.02
N PHE A 42 3.43 -0.74 7.86
CA PHE A 42 3.77 -1.35 6.57
C PHE A 42 5.29 -1.52 6.40
N ALA A 43 6.10 -0.54 6.81
CA ALA A 43 7.56 -0.60 6.77
C ALA A 43 8.09 -1.77 7.61
N GLU A 44 7.60 -1.91 8.84
CA GLU A 44 7.94 -3.01 9.74
C GLU A 44 7.57 -4.37 9.14
N TYR A 45 6.37 -4.48 8.56
CA TYR A 45 5.91 -5.69 7.89
C TYR A 45 6.77 -6.04 6.67
N ALA A 46 7.13 -5.05 5.86
CA ALA A 46 7.95 -5.21 4.66
C ALA A 46 9.46 -5.35 4.96
N ASN A 47 9.87 -5.14 6.23
CA ASN A 47 11.27 -5.09 6.66
C ASN A 47 12.11 -4.09 5.85
N VAL A 48 11.59 -2.87 5.68
CA VAL A 48 12.24 -1.74 4.99
C VAL A 48 12.25 -0.50 5.88
N ASP A 49 13.06 0.50 5.51
CA ASP A 49 13.00 1.79 6.20
C ASP A 49 11.71 2.55 5.86
N MET A 50 11.18 3.30 6.82
CA MET A 50 9.99 4.13 6.62
C MET A 50 10.15 5.15 5.48
N GLY A 51 11.38 5.59 5.19
CA GLY A 51 11.68 6.50 4.08
C GLY A 51 11.52 5.86 2.69
N GLU A 52 11.46 4.53 2.60
CA GLU A 52 11.24 3.79 1.36
C GLU A 52 9.76 3.59 1.06
N VAL A 53 8.91 3.68 2.08
CA VAL A 53 7.46 3.51 1.95
C VAL A 53 6.85 4.71 1.23
N ARG A 54 6.07 4.41 0.21
CA ARG A 54 5.28 5.37 -0.57
C ARG A 54 3.81 5.10 -0.35
N THR A 55 2.99 6.11 -0.60
CA THR A 55 1.55 5.97 -0.43
C THR A 55 0.76 6.83 -1.40
N ASP A 56 -0.38 6.30 -1.82
CA ASP A 56 -1.26 6.91 -2.81
C ASP A 56 -2.73 6.56 -2.53
N VAL A 57 -3.65 7.25 -3.21
CA VAL A 57 -5.09 6.94 -3.20
C VAL A 57 -5.46 6.26 -4.51
N VAL A 58 -6.13 5.12 -4.44
CA VAL A 58 -6.68 4.46 -5.61
C VAL A 58 -7.89 5.25 -6.11
N ARG A 59 -7.81 5.82 -7.32
CA ARG A 59 -8.87 6.70 -7.87
C ARG A 59 -9.81 6.00 -8.83
N VAL A 60 -9.31 5.00 -9.53
CA VAL A 60 -10.01 4.27 -10.59
C VAL A 60 -9.93 2.81 -10.21
N SER A 61 -11.00 2.23 -9.68
CA SER A 61 -11.13 0.82 -9.32
C SER A 61 -12.60 0.54 -9.03
N ARG A 62 -13.08 -0.69 -9.23
CA ARG A 62 -14.41 -1.08 -8.74
C ARG A 62 -14.39 -1.48 -7.27
N ARG A 63 -13.27 -2.06 -6.83
CA ARG A 63 -13.13 -2.64 -5.48
C ARG A 63 -12.45 -1.71 -4.49
N TYR A 64 -11.42 -0.99 -4.94
CA TYR A 64 -10.51 -0.25 -4.05
C TYR A 64 -10.65 1.27 -4.16
N LYS A 65 -11.69 1.78 -4.84
CA LYS A 65 -11.86 3.21 -5.07
C LYS A 65 -11.85 4.01 -3.77
N ASN A 66 -11.09 5.09 -3.75
CA ASN A 66 -10.87 5.99 -2.60
C ASN A 66 -10.20 5.31 -1.40
N MET A 67 -9.60 4.14 -1.56
CA MET A 67 -8.78 3.52 -0.53
C MET A 67 -7.32 3.96 -0.65
N ARG A 68 -6.62 3.97 0.49
CA ARG A 68 -5.20 4.23 0.59
C ARG A 68 -4.42 2.95 0.30
N VAL A 69 -3.35 3.09 -0.46
CA VAL A 69 -2.35 2.04 -0.66
C VAL A 69 -1.00 2.50 -0.13
N PHE A 70 -0.30 1.63 0.58
CA PHE A 70 1.11 1.79 0.94
C PHE A 70 1.92 0.80 0.14
N TRP A 71 3.06 1.22 -0.39
CA TRP A 71 3.86 0.37 -1.27
C TRP A 71 5.35 0.67 -1.16
N THR A 72 6.16 -0.35 -1.47
CA THR A 72 7.62 -0.27 -1.52
C THR A 72 8.17 -1.23 -2.56
N VAL A 73 9.39 -1.00 -3.02
CA VAL A 73 10.10 -1.93 -3.89
C VAL A 73 10.95 -2.86 -3.02
N THR A 74 10.80 -4.17 -3.19
CA THR A 74 11.56 -5.17 -2.43
C THR A 74 11.77 -6.44 -3.26
N GLU A 75 12.96 -7.01 -3.17
CA GLU A 75 13.30 -8.31 -3.79
C GLU A 75 12.80 -9.49 -2.95
N THR A 76 12.51 -9.25 -1.67
CA THR A 76 12.19 -10.29 -0.68
C THR A 76 10.88 -9.93 0.01
N PRO A 77 9.72 -10.19 -0.62
CA PRO A 77 8.43 -9.94 0.02
C PRO A 77 8.22 -10.91 1.20
N PRO A 78 7.43 -10.51 2.22
CA PRO A 78 6.98 -11.41 3.27
C PRO A 78 6.21 -12.60 2.70
N ALA A 79 6.37 -13.78 3.31
CA ALA A 79 5.80 -15.03 2.80
C ALA A 79 4.27 -15.10 2.79
N ASP A 80 3.60 -14.25 3.57
CA ASP A 80 2.13 -14.15 3.63
C ASP A 80 1.56 -13.12 2.63
N ALA A 81 2.39 -12.42 1.86
CA ALA A 81 1.92 -11.52 0.80
C ALA A 81 1.36 -12.33 -0.38
N PHE A 82 0.19 -11.93 -0.88
CA PHE A 82 -0.41 -12.59 -2.05
C PHE A 82 0.30 -12.15 -3.34
N GLU A 83 0.96 -13.08 -4.01
CA GLU A 83 1.59 -12.80 -5.30
C GLU A 83 0.52 -12.63 -6.40
N ILE A 84 0.47 -11.44 -7.00
CA ILE A 84 -0.37 -11.19 -8.18
C ILE A 84 0.29 -11.79 -9.43
N THR A 85 -0.48 -11.94 -10.50
CA THR A 85 -0.01 -12.61 -11.72
C THR A 85 1.25 -11.94 -12.28
N ASN A 86 2.22 -12.73 -12.78
CA ASN A 86 3.57 -12.27 -13.18
C ASN A 86 3.65 -11.10 -14.17
N ASN A 87 2.57 -10.79 -14.90
CA ASN A 87 2.54 -9.70 -15.88
C ASN A 87 1.81 -8.45 -15.36
N TRP A 88 1.24 -8.49 -14.16
CA TRP A 88 0.46 -7.39 -13.60
C TRP A 88 1.35 -6.51 -12.76
N THR A 89 1.31 -5.20 -13.02
CA THR A 89 1.84 -4.18 -12.12
C THR A 89 0.84 -3.95 -10.98
N MET A 90 1.31 -3.37 -9.87
CA MET A 90 0.47 -2.91 -8.77
C MET A 90 -0.68 -2.05 -9.29
N TRP A 91 -0.39 -1.07 -10.15
CA TRP A 91 -1.43 -0.16 -10.64
C TRP A 91 -2.44 -0.86 -11.52
N ASN A 92 -2.03 -1.75 -12.43
CA ASN A 92 -2.99 -2.51 -13.22
C ASN A 92 -3.90 -3.35 -12.32
N TRP A 93 -3.35 -3.97 -11.27
CA TRP A 93 -4.11 -4.74 -10.29
C TRP A 93 -5.08 -3.90 -9.46
N LEU A 94 -4.63 -2.73 -9.01
CA LEU A 94 -5.48 -1.85 -8.21
C LEU A 94 -6.59 -1.22 -9.04
N THR A 95 -6.39 -1.04 -10.35
CA THR A 95 -7.35 -0.32 -11.20
C THR A 95 -8.34 -1.17 -11.98
N ASP A 96 -8.14 -2.49 -12.02
CA ASP A 96 -9.12 -3.45 -12.55
C ASP A 96 -10.44 -3.44 -11.71
#